data_AF-G7UWC9-F1
#
_entry.id   AF-G7UWC9-F1
#
_cell.length_a   1.000
_cell.length_b   1.000
_cell.length_c   1.000
_cell.angle_alpha   90.00
_cell.angle_beta   90.00
_cell.angle_gamma   90.00
#
_symmetry.space_group_name_H-M   'P 1'
#
loop_
_entity.id
_entity.type
_entity.pdbx_description
1 polymer ?
#
loop_
_entity_poly.entity_id
_entity_poly.type
_entity_poly.pdbx_seq_one_letter_code
_entity_poly.pdbx_strand_id
1 'polypeptide(L)'
;MAGIGNQIITRDGQMYFRRLITLTNSGDPVDVDAILFRIDDRRTVQLKAENADRPTVNCSGRLCTWSWNVMAPISASVLAELASAKKLVIAFQGEGRRLGEGDMRRGGQIFARFLSDIRTHESGVLETSQHEAFLVEGRNLIPYAAPAGE
;
A
#
# COMPACT_ATOMS: atom_id res chain seq x y z
N MET A 1 3.17 14.32 13.13
CA MET A 1 3.58 12.90 13.06
C MET A 1 2.32 12.08 12.84
N ALA A 2 2.12 11.55 11.62
CA ALA A 2 0.94 10.74 11.31
C ALA A 2 1.10 9.32 11.90
N GLY A 3 0.11 8.87 12.66
CA GLY A 3 0.07 7.52 13.21
C GLY A 3 -0.08 6.50 12.09
N ILE A 4 0.88 5.57 11.98
CA ILE A 4 0.95 4.60 10.89
C ILE A 4 0.14 3.37 11.27
N GLY A 5 -1.08 3.26 10.74
CA GLY A 5 -1.82 2.00 10.71
C GLY A 5 -1.77 1.41 9.31
N ASN A 6 -0.64 0.79 8.92
CA ASN A 6 -0.65 -0.10 7.75
C ASN A 6 -1.28 -1.41 8.19
N GLN A 7 -2.31 -1.86 7.49
CA GLN A 7 -3.01 -3.11 7.75
C GLN A 7 -3.05 -3.92 6.46
N ILE A 8 -2.97 -5.24 6.57
CA ILE A 8 -3.41 -6.12 5.50
C ILE A 8 -4.67 -6.81 5.99
N ILE A 9 -5.70 -6.86 5.15
CA ILE A 9 -6.99 -7.47 5.47
C ILE A 9 -7.37 -8.46 4.38
N THR A 10 -8.09 -9.51 4.77
CA THR A 10 -8.75 -10.43 3.83
C THR A 10 -10.24 -10.08 3.78
N ARG A 11 -10.82 -10.05 2.57
CA ARG A 11 -12.26 -9.81 2.36
C ARG A 11 -12.67 -10.43 1.03
N ASP A 12 -13.79 -11.17 1.05
CA ASP A 12 -14.41 -11.74 -0.15
C ASP A 12 -13.43 -12.57 -1.01
N GLY A 13 -12.53 -13.31 -0.35
CA GLY A 13 -11.50 -14.13 -1.02
C GLY A 13 -10.33 -13.35 -1.63
N GLN A 14 -10.21 -12.06 -1.32
CA GLN A 14 -9.13 -11.18 -1.78
C GLN A 14 -8.37 -10.55 -0.61
N MET A 15 -7.12 -10.16 -0.87
CA MET A 15 -6.29 -9.43 0.08
C MET A 15 -6.22 -7.96 -0.29
N TYR A 16 -6.18 -7.11 0.73
CA TYR A 16 -6.05 -5.68 0.56
C TYR A 16 -5.01 -5.11 1.52
N PHE A 17 -4.12 -4.28 0.98
CA PHE A 17 -3.35 -3.34 1.78
C PHE A 17 -4.25 -2.15 2.11
N ARG A 18 -4.46 -1.90 3.40
CA ARG A 18 -5.21 -0.74 3.91
C ARG A 18 -4.27 0.18 4.66
N ARG A 19 -4.45 1.48 4.48
CA ARG A 19 -3.71 2.48 5.26
C ARG A 19 -4.55 3.72 5.56
N LEU A 20 -4.40 4.21 6.78
CA LEU A 20 -4.84 5.54 7.18
C LEU A 20 -3.89 6.62 6.63
N ILE A 21 -4.45 7.53 5.84
CA ILE A 21 -3.81 8.78 5.43
C ILE A 21 -4.25 9.88 6.38
N THR A 22 -3.30 10.74 6.76
CA THR A 22 -3.57 11.91 7.60
C THR A 22 -2.85 13.12 7.04
N LEU A 23 -3.60 14.16 6.69
CA LEU A 23 -3.07 15.45 6.24
C LEU A 23 -3.42 16.54 7.27
N THR A 24 -2.41 17.31 7.68
CA THR A 24 -2.60 18.44 8.60
C THR A 24 -2.41 19.73 7.83
N ASN A 25 -3.37 20.66 7.92
CA ASN A 25 -3.31 22.01 7.33
C ASN A 25 -2.96 22.06 5.83
N SER A 26 -3.17 20.96 5.09
CA SER A 26 -2.79 20.80 3.69
C SER A 26 -4.01 20.39 2.89
N GLY A 27 -4.64 21.38 2.24
CA GLY A 27 -5.68 21.19 1.21
C GLY A 27 -6.92 20.40 1.63
N ASP A 28 -7.85 20.28 0.69
CA ASP A 28 -8.93 19.29 0.76
C ASP A 28 -8.32 17.88 0.66
N PRO A 29 -9.01 16.85 1.21
CA PRO A 29 -8.61 15.47 0.99
C PRO A 29 -8.53 15.16 -0.50
N VAL A 30 -7.52 14.40 -0.90
CA VAL A 30 -7.22 14.08 -2.29
C VAL A 30 -7.58 12.62 -2.59
N ASP A 31 -7.99 12.36 -3.82
CA ASP A 31 -8.18 11.00 -4.29
C ASP A 31 -6.84 10.32 -4.52
N VAL A 32 -6.60 9.24 -3.78
CA VAL A 32 -5.38 8.43 -3.90
C VAL A 32 -5.61 7.40 -4.99
N ASP A 33 -4.88 7.52 -6.10
CA ASP A 33 -4.99 6.64 -7.27
C ASP A 33 -4.04 5.44 -7.19
N ALA A 34 -2.95 5.57 -6.42
CA ALA A 34 -1.97 4.51 -6.28
C ALA A 34 -1.15 4.54 -4.98
N ILE A 35 -0.74 3.34 -4.54
CA ILE A 35 0.27 3.12 -3.50
C ILE A 35 1.53 2.57 -4.15
N LEU A 36 2.64 3.22 -3.89
CA LEU A 36 3.96 2.90 -4.44
C LEU A 36 4.82 2.27 -3.35
N PHE A 37 5.29 1.05 -3.59
CA PHE A 37 6.24 0.32 -2.77
C PHE A 37 7.59 0.27 -3.47
N ARG A 38 8.56 1.02 -2.99
CA ARG A 38 9.96 0.85 -3.41
C ARG A 38 10.55 -0.32 -2.64
N ILE A 39 10.83 -1.41 -3.34
CA ILE A 39 11.27 -2.70 -2.80
C ILE A 39 12.78 -2.73 -2.59
N ASP A 40 13.50 -2.08 -3.50
CA ASP A 40 14.94 -1.89 -3.50
C ASP A 40 15.27 -0.53 -4.18
N ASP A 41 16.54 -0.23 -4.40
CA ASP A 41 16.96 1.06 -4.98
C ASP A 41 16.55 1.26 -6.46
N ARG A 42 15.99 0.24 -7.11
CA ARG A 42 15.70 0.24 -8.56
C ARG A 42 14.23 -0.01 -8.88
N ARG A 43 13.50 -0.76 -8.04
CA ARG A 43 12.16 -1.24 -8.36
C ARG A 43 11.10 -0.61 -7.46
N THR A 44 10.10 -0.01 -8.11
CA THR A 44 8.88 0.47 -7.47
C THR A 44 7.71 -0.33 -7.98
N VAL A 45 7.07 -1.08 -7.09
CA VAL A 45 5.78 -1.73 -7.36
C VAL A 45 4.66 -0.74 -7.05
N GLN A 46 3.75 -0.58 -7.98
CA GLN A 46 2.58 0.25 -7.88
C GLN A 46 1.34 -0.62 -7.77
N LEU A 47 0.55 -0.38 -6.73
CA LEU A 47 -0.79 -0.93 -6.58
C LEU A 47 -1.81 0.16 -6.83
N LYS A 48 -2.78 -0.11 -7.71
CA LYS A 48 -3.94 0.77 -7.87
C LYS A 48 -4.68 0.84 -6.54
N ALA A 49 -5.06 2.05 -6.14
CA ALA A 49 -5.67 2.30 -4.86
C ALA A 49 -6.97 3.06 -5.01
N GLU A 50 -7.80 2.97 -3.98
CA GLU A 50 -9.04 3.71 -3.86
C GLU A 50 -9.29 4.14 -2.41
N ASN A 51 -10.03 5.22 -2.24
CA ASN A 51 -10.48 5.67 -0.93
C ASN A 51 -11.54 4.68 -0.42
N ALA A 52 -11.24 4.01 0.70
CA ALA A 52 -12.10 3.01 1.31
C ALA A 52 -13.23 3.63 2.15
N ASP A 53 -13.03 4.86 2.61
CA ASP A 53 -14.03 5.62 3.35
C ASP A 53 -14.00 7.10 2.97
N ARG A 54 -15.04 7.82 3.39
CA ARG A 54 -15.10 9.27 3.24
C ARG A 54 -14.14 9.94 4.22
N PRO A 55 -13.44 11.00 3.80
CA PRO A 55 -12.58 11.77 4.70
C PRO A 55 -13.30 12.31 5.92
N THR A 56 -12.67 12.13 7.07
CA THR A 56 -13.06 12.73 8.35
C THR A 56 -12.19 13.94 8.64
N VAL A 57 -12.76 14.99 9.25
CA VAL A 57 -12.04 16.20 9.63
C VAL A 57 -12.13 16.41 11.14
N ASN A 58 -11.00 16.74 11.75
CA ASN A 58 -10.94 17.15 13.14
C ASN A 58 -10.15 18.46 13.26
N CYS A 59 -10.76 19.48 13.87
CA CYS A 59 -10.17 20.79 14.04
C CYS A 59 -9.95 21.12 15.53
N SER A 60 -8.72 21.53 15.86
CA SER A 60 -8.34 22.04 17.17
C SER A 60 -7.77 23.46 17.01
N GLY A 61 -8.58 24.46 17.36
CA GLY A 61 -8.27 25.86 17.07
C GLY A 61 -8.21 26.12 15.56
N ARG A 62 -7.05 26.58 15.07
CA ARG A 62 -6.79 26.82 13.64
C ARG A 62 -6.19 25.62 12.90
N LEU A 63 -5.91 24.52 13.61
CA LEU A 63 -5.33 23.32 13.04
C LEU A 63 -6.46 22.36 12.65
N CYS A 64 -6.61 22.08 11.36
CA CYS A 64 -7.52 21.03 10.89
C CYS A 64 -6.72 19.86 10.33
N THR A 65 -7.15 18.65 10.70
CA THR A 65 -6.56 17.40 10.25
C THR A 65 -7.60 16.57 9.54
N TRP A 66 -7.30 16.20 8.29
CA TRP A 66 -8.08 15.28 7.48
C TRP A 66 -7.54 13.87 7.63
N SER A 67 -8.41 12.88 7.75
CA SER A 67 -8.02 11.48 7.81
C SER A 67 -9.01 10.58 7.08
N TRP A 68 -8.47 9.64 6.29
CA TRP A 68 -9.25 8.65 5.55
C TRP A 68 -8.42 7.39 5.30
N ASN A 69 -9.09 6.28 5.04
CA ASN A 69 -8.46 5.03 4.66
C ASN A 69 -8.38 4.90 3.15
N VAL A 70 -7.24 4.44 2.69
CA VAL A 70 -7.00 4.00 1.32
C VAL A 70 -6.83 2.49 1.34
N MET A 71 -7.40 1.82 0.34
CA MET A 71 -7.22 0.41 0.11
C MET A 71 -6.65 0.16 -1.28
N ALA A 72 -5.73 -0.80 -1.36
CA ALA A 72 -5.23 -1.31 -2.62
C ALA A 72 -5.28 -2.84 -2.57
N PRO A 73 -5.91 -3.50 -3.54
CA PRO A 73 -5.81 -4.95 -3.64
C PRO A 73 -4.36 -5.37 -3.81
N ILE A 74 -3.97 -6.47 -3.17
CA ILE A 74 -2.60 -6.99 -3.18
C ILE A 74 -2.62 -8.46 -3.57
N SER A 75 -1.86 -8.84 -4.60
CA SER A 75 -1.71 -10.22 -5.02
C SER A 75 -0.76 -11.01 -4.13
N ALA A 76 -0.85 -12.35 -4.17
CA ALA A 76 0.03 -13.22 -3.39
C ALA A 76 1.51 -13.05 -3.78
N SER A 77 1.80 -12.83 -5.07
CA SER A 77 3.17 -12.61 -5.56
C SER A 77 3.74 -11.28 -5.04
N VAL A 78 2.96 -10.20 -5.10
CA VAL A 78 3.38 -8.90 -4.54
C VAL A 78 3.57 -9.01 -3.02
N LEU A 79 2.63 -9.64 -2.31
CA LEU A 79 2.76 -9.84 -0.86
C LEU A 79 4.05 -10.59 -0.49
N ALA A 80 4.39 -11.63 -1.23
CA ALA A 80 5.63 -12.38 -1.05
C ALA A 80 6.88 -11.53 -1.31
N GLU A 81 6.85 -10.67 -2.33
CA GLU A 81 7.97 -9.78 -2.62
C GLU A 81 8.13 -8.69 -1.57
N LEU A 82 7.02 -8.08 -1.11
CA LEU A 82 7.07 -7.13 -0.01
C LEU A 82 7.59 -7.79 1.26
N ALA A 83 7.21 -9.05 1.54
CA ALA A 83 7.69 -9.82 2.68
C ALA A 83 9.21 -10.07 2.68
N SER A 84 9.82 -10.24 1.50
CA SER A 84 11.26 -10.49 1.37
C SER A 84 12.11 -9.20 1.40
N ALA A 85 11.49 -8.04 1.27
CA ALA A 85 12.18 -6.77 1.16
C ALA A 85 12.91 -6.37 2.47
N LYS A 86 14.22 -6.10 2.35
CA LYS A 86 15.07 -5.66 3.47
C LYS A 86 14.74 -4.24 3.94
N LYS A 87 14.38 -3.37 3.01
CA LYS A 87 13.91 -2.00 3.26
C LYS A 87 12.73 -1.76 2.32
N LEU A 88 11.66 -1.15 2.83
CA LEU A 88 10.55 -0.68 1.99
C LEU A 88 10.34 0.80 2.21
N VAL A 89 10.04 1.48 1.11
CA VAL A 89 9.53 2.84 1.18
C VAL A 89 8.14 2.86 0.57
N ILE A 90 7.18 3.41 1.30
CA ILE A 90 5.82 3.59 0.81
C ILE A 90 5.62 5.05 0.43
N ALA A 91 5.10 5.28 -0.77
CA ALA A 91 4.58 6.57 -1.19
C ALA A 91 3.15 6.46 -1.72
N PHE A 92 2.45 7.59 -1.74
CA PHE A 92 1.09 7.71 -2.26
C PHE A 92 1.10 8.67 -3.43
N GLN A 93 0.35 8.31 -4.46
CA GLN A 93 0.04 9.19 -5.57
C GLN A 93 -1.44 9.55 -5.49
N GLY A 94 -1.77 10.81 -5.75
CA GLY A 94 -3.14 11.28 -5.90
C GLY A 94 -3.18 12.48 -6.83
N GLU A 95 -4.20 12.54 -7.69
CA GLU A 95 -4.35 13.57 -8.73
C GLU A 95 -3.06 13.78 -9.57
N GLY A 96 -2.32 12.70 -9.84
CA GLY A 96 -1.05 12.74 -10.57
C GLY A 96 0.13 13.36 -9.80
N ARG A 97 0.00 13.58 -8.49
CA ARG A 97 1.05 14.14 -7.63
C ARG A 97 1.41 13.19 -6.49
N ARG A 98 2.69 13.18 -6.11
CA ARG A 98 3.18 12.41 -4.97
C ARG A 98 2.83 13.14 -3.67
N LEU A 99 2.08 12.47 -2.80
CA LEU A 99 1.50 13.08 -1.60
C LEU A 99 2.39 12.92 -0.37
N GLY A 100 3.23 11.88 -0.34
CA GLY A 100 4.13 11.63 0.79
C GLY A 100 4.96 10.37 0.59
N GLU A 101 6.05 10.28 1.36
CA GLU A 101 6.97 9.14 1.37
C GLU A 101 7.29 8.78 2.83
N GLY A 102 7.26 7.49 3.15
CA GLY A 102 7.58 6.99 4.48
C GLY A 102 8.43 5.74 4.41
N ASP A 103 9.62 5.81 5.01
CA ASP A 103 10.47 4.65 5.23
C ASP A 103 9.82 3.71 6.24
N MET A 104 9.62 2.45 5.83
CA MET A 104 9.33 1.37 6.75
C MET A 104 10.66 0.75 7.18
N ARG A 105 11.16 1.16 8.35
CA ARG A 105 12.47 0.71 8.89
C ARG A 105 12.60 -0.83 9.01
N ARG A 106 11.48 -1.57 8.97
CA ARG A 106 11.38 -3.04 8.91
C ARG A 106 10.35 -3.49 7.87
N GLY A 107 10.41 -2.87 6.69
CA GLY A 107 9.43 -3.00 5.60
C GLY A 107 8.84 -4.39 5.44
N GLY A 108 9.68 -5.38 5.10
CA GLY A 108 9.19 -6.73 4.84
C GLY A 108 8.75 -7.53 6.05
N GLN A 109 9.15 -7.19 7.27
CA GLN A 109 8.79 -8.00 8.45
C GLN A 109 7.28 -8.01 8.74
N ILE A 110 6.60 -6.89 8.46
CA ILE A 110 5.14 -6.81 8.65
C ILE A 110 4.43 -7.71 7.63
N PHE A 111 4.83 -7.62 6.36
CA PHE A 111 4.29 -8.45 5.29
C PHE A 111 4.65 -9.92 5.46
N ALA A 112 5.84 -10.25 5.97
CA ALA A 112 6.28 -11.62 6.21
C ALA A 112 5.48 -12.30 7.33
N ARG A 113 5.19 -11.59 8.43
CA ARG A 113 4.31 -12.11 9.49
C ARG A 113 2.92 -12.39 8.93
N PHE A 114 2.36 -11.42 8.22
CA PHE A 114 1.02 -11.56 7.65
C PHE A 114 0.94 -12.69 6.61
N LEU A 115 1.94 -12.81 5.74
CA LEU A 115 2.03 -13.92 4.77
C LEU A 115 2.11 -15.27 5.48
N SER A 116 2.88 -15.36 6.58
CA SER A 116 2.92 -16.56 7.40
C SER A 116 1.54 -16.89 7.96
N ASP A 117 0.86 -15.90 8.55
CA ASP A 117 -0.46 -16.07 9.15
C ASP A 117 -1.49 -16.55 8.12
N ILE A 118 -1.54 -15.96 6.92
CA ILE A 118 -2.44 -16.43 5.84
C ILE A 118 -2.09 -17.85 5.42
N ARG A 119 -0.80 -18.17 5.21
CA ARG A 119 -0.40 -19.54 4.83
C ARG A 119 -0.84 -20.57 5.87
N THR A 120 -0.89 -20.19 7.14
CA THR A 120 -1.34 -21.07 8.23
C THR A 120 -2.85 -21.18 8.34
N HIS A 121 -3.59 -20.09 8.11
CA HIS A 121 -5.01 -20.02 8.48
C HIS A 121 -5.97 -19.92 7.28
N GLU A 122 -5.54 -19.33 6.17
CA GLU A 122 -6.40 -18.95 5.04
C GLU A 122 -5.68 -19.14 3.69
N SER A 123 -4.96 -20.24 3.48
CA SER A 123 -4.09 -20.45 2.31
C SER A 123 -4.82 -20.28 0.97
N GLY A 124 -6.10 -20.65 0.89
CA GLY A 124 -6.93 -20.47 -0.30
C GLY A 124 -7.03 -19.02 -0.79
N VAL A 125 -6.88 -18.03 0.10
CA VAL A 125 -6.89 -16.60 -0.28
C VAL A 125 -5.65 -16.23 -1.12
N LEU A 126 -4.53 -16.93 -0.94
CA LEU A 126 -3.33 -16.71 -1.75
C LEU A 126 -3.52 -17.25 -3.18
N GLU A 127 -4.31 -18.30 -3.35
CA GLU A 127 -4.55 -18.94 -4.64
C GLU A 127 -5.51 -18.13 -5.51
N THR A 128 -6.44 -17.39 -4.89
CA THR A 128 -7.48 -16.62 -5.57
C THR A 128 -7.10 -15.17 -5.86
N SER A 129 -5.95 -14.71 -5.38
CA SER A 129 -5.56 -13.31 -5.51
C SER A 129 -4.84 -13.00 -6.83
N GLN A 130 -5.61 -12.57 -7.83
CA GLN A 130 -5.17 -12.38 -9.22
C GLN A 130 -4.96 -10.91 -9.63
N HIS A 131 -4.76 -10.00 -8.68
CA HIS A 131 -4.68 -8.58 -9.00
C HIS A 131 -3.42 -8.19 -9.78
N GLU A 132 -3.63 -7.42 -10.84
CA GLU A 132 -2.56 -6.82 -11.62
C GLU A 132 -1.84 -5.73 -10.81
N ALA A 133 -0.51 -5.74 -10.89
CA ALA A 133 0.37 -4.73 -10.34
C ALA A 133 1.25 -4.16 -11.46
N PHE A 134 1.87 -3.02 -11.20
CA PHE A 134 2.73 -2.36 -12.19
C PHE A 134 4.09 -2.02 -11.62
N LEU A 135 5.11 -2.01 -12.47
CA LEU A 135 6.40 -1.40 -12.18
C LEU A 135 6.44 0.01 -12.75
N VAL A 136 7.05 0.91 -11.99
CA VAL A 136 7.36 2.26 -12.49
C VAL A 136 8.75 2.25 -13.11
N GLU A 137 8.81 2.43 -14.43
CA GLU A 137 10.05 2.64 -15.17
C GLU A 137 10.03 4.03 -15.83
N GLY A 138 10.73 4.98 -15.21
CA GLY A 138 10.69 6.39 -15.63
C GLY A 138 9.29 6.99 -15.45
N ARG A 139 8.58 7.23 -16.56
CA ARG A 139 7.17 7.69 -16.57
C ARG A 139 6.18 6.60 -17.00
N ASN A 140 6.67 5.41 -17.32
CA ASN A 140 5.86 4.33 -17.86
C ASN A 140 5.47 3.36 -16.75
N LEU A 141 4.24 2.87 -16.83
CA LEU A 141 3.76 1.76 -16.03
C LEU A 141 3.85 0.50 -16.88
N ILE A 142 4.60 -0.47 -16.39
CA ILE A 142 4.80 -1.75 -17.06
C ILE A 142 4.10 -2.82 -16.22
N PRO A 143 3.30 -3.73 -16.80
CA PRO A 143 2.73 -4.84 -16.05
C PRO A 143 3.81 -5.57 -15.26
N TYR A 144 3.61 -5.69 -13.96
CA TYR A 144 4.53 -6.41 -13.10
C TYR A 144 4.37 -7.90 -13.36
N ALA A 145 5.46 -8.53 -13.82
CA ALA A 145 5.61 -9.96 -13.82
C ALA A 145 6.52 -10.34 -12.66
N ALA A 146 6.04 -11.21 -11.77
CA ALA A 146 6.86 -11.73 -10.70
C ALA A 146 8.08 -12.47 -11.28
N PRO A 147 9.27 -12.34 -10.66
CA PRO A 147 10.42 -13.16 -11.06
C PRO A 147 10.03 -14.64 -10.99
N ALA A 148 10.39 -15.41 -12.02
CA ALA A 148 10.30 -16.86 -11.94
C ALA A 148 11.21 -17.28 -10.78
N GLY A 149 10.65 -17.93 -9.75
CA GLY A 149 11.37 -18.25 -8.52
C GLY A 149 12.67 -19.00 -8.83
N GLU A 150 13.78 -18.49 -8.29
CA GLU A 150 15.06 -19.23 -8.18
C GLU A 150 15.01 -20.23 -7.03
#